data_AF-A0A0S2SND3-F1
#
_entry.id   AF-A0A0S2SND3-F1
#
_cell.length_a   1.000
_cell.length_b   1.000
_cell.length_c   1.000
_cell.angle_alpha   90.00
_cell.angle_beta   90.00
_cell.angle_gamma   90.00
#
_symmetry.space_group_name_H-M   'P 1'
#
loop_
_entity.id
_entity.type
_entity.pdbx_description
1 polymer ?
#
loop_
_entity_poly.entity_id
_entity_poly.type
_entity_poly.pdbx_seq_one_letter_code
_entity_poly.pdbx_strand_id
1 'polypeptide(L)'
;MTTECEFKIQGFYSSGDAINAFVSPLGGCMFIRNPFSANTMTGQERFTPTEHAREGIRLSKADAMAKRQEIKEQTITQLSNELWLGRDGDTVVAKACQSAFKALGSPSDKQDAAKQHLLCYAAFKLDKLIENGSYLASPEVNKPILNNIAMMLGIDRHNAGKSALESAARVLVDKAGLDRVDHADRDIKSAVRDKLVQKTLHSLTEEMNHVVDAFFEKHGVQDTDGHSVSAARIDFKIYDGLQAHHQTLREQNINALHSGLV
;
A
#
# COMPACT_ATOMS: atom_id res chain seq x y z
N MET A 1 9.93 -24.27 -41.89
CA MET A 1 9.10 -23.06 -41.96
C MET A 1 9.15 -22.40 -40.59
N THR A 2 10.04 -21.44 -40.43
CA THR A 2 10.24 -20.69 -39.18
C THR A 2 10.11 -19.21 -39.53
N THR A 3 8.97 -18.64 -39.19
CA THR A 3 8.68 -17.21 -39.36
C THR A 3 9.23 -16.45 -38.15
N GLU A 4 10.29 -15.67 -38.37
CA GLU A 4 10.77 -14.65 -37.44
C GLU A 4 9.93 -13.37 -37.65
N CYS A 5 9.36 -12.84 -36.56
CA CYS A 5 8.70 -11.54 -36.55
C CYS A 5 9.73 -10.43 -36.26
N GLU A 6 9.95 -9.56 -37.26
CA GLU A 6 10.65 -8.29 -37.10
C GLU A 6 9.78 -7.26 -36.37
N PHE A 7 10.25 -6.70 -35.25
CA PHE A 7 9.68 -5.48 -34.67
C PHE A 7 10.48 -4.26 -35.19
N LYS A 8 9.83 -3.46 -36.06
CA LYS A 8 10.28 -2.13 -36.45
C LYS A 8 9.89 -1.12 -35.36
N ILE A 9 10.87 -0.45 -34.76
CA ILE A 9 10.65 0.79 -34.00
C ILE A 9 11.03 1.97 -34.91
N GLN A 10 10.03 2.69 -35.40
CA GLN A 10 10.22 4.00 -36.05
C GLN A 10 10.44 5.06 -34.96
N GLY A 11 11.69 5.48 -34.77
CA GLY A 11 12.02 6.67 -34.00
C GLY A 11 11.95 7.92 -34.87
N PHE A 12 11.09 8.86 -34.50
CA PHE A 12 11.10 10.24 -35.00
C PHE A 12 12.34 10.95 -34.44
N TYR A 13 13.24 11.41 -35.33
CA TYR A 13 14.21 12.45 -35.00
C TYR A 13 13.95 13.63 -35.91
N SER A 14 13.37 14.70 -35.35
CA SER A 14 13.43 16.03 -35.92
C SER A 14 14.77 16.65 -35.56
N SER A 15 15.52 17.01 -36.60
CA SER A 15 16.70 17.86 -36.63
C SER A 15 16.52 19.19 -35.88
N GLY A 16 17.60 19.71 -35.27
CA GLY A 16 17.70 21.13 -34.97
C GLY A 16 18.62 21.46 -33.80
N ASP A 17 19.80 21.97 -34.14
CA ASP A 17 20.86 22.56 -33.32
C ASP A 17 20.45 23.31 -32.04
N ALA A 18 21.22 23.11 -30.96
CA ALA A 18 21.91 24.20 -30.24
C ALA A 18 22.65 23.63 -29.01
N ILE A 19 23.97 23.46 -29.10
CA ILE A 19 24.84 23.49 -27.91
C ILE A 19 25.71 24.74 -28.04
N ASN A 20 25.31 25.80 -27.34
CA ASN A 20 26.16 26.97 -27.13
C ASN A 20 27.39 26.53 -26.33
N ALA A 21 28.56 26.67 -26.95
CA ALA A 21 29.85 26.50 -26.30
C ALA A 21 30.09 27.67 -25.34
N PHE A 22 30.20 27.36 -24.05
CA PHE A 22 30.73 28.29 -23.05
C PHE A 22 32.26 28.31 -23.20
N VAL A 23 32.79 29.40 -23.74
CA VAL A 23 34.24 29.62 -23.87
C VAL A 23 34.76 30.13 -22.53
N SER A 24 35.67 29.38 -21.90
CA SER A 24 36.51 29.88 -20.80
C SER A 24 37.89 30.26 -21.34
N PRO A 25 38.43 31.45 -21.05
CA PRO A 25 39.62 31.97 -21.73
C PRO A 25 40.90 31.72 -20.91
N LEU A 26 41.19 30.49 -20.51
CA LEU A 26 42.51 30.17 -19.92
C LEU A 26 42.96 28.75 -20.32
N GLY A 27 43.84 28.72 -21.32
CA GLY A 27 44.91 27.75 -21.57
C GLY A 27 44.70 26.29 -21.16
N GLY A 28 44.27 25.46 -22.11
CA GLY A 28 44.36 24.00 -22.02
C GLY A 28 43.66 23.35 -23.20
N CYS A 29 44.39 23.12 -24.30
CA CYS A 29 43.88 22.34 -25.42
C CYS A 29 43.82 20.86 -25.01
N MET A 30 42.77 20.47 -24.27
CA MET A 30 42.38 19.07 -24.14
C MET A 30 41.65 18.71 -25.44
N PHE A 31 42.31 17.91 -26.27
CA PHE A 31 41.65 17.21 -27.36
C PHE A 31 40.50 16.38 -26.77
N ILE A 32 39.27 16.88 -26.85
CA ILE A 32 38.08 16.05 -26.73
C ILE A 32 38.11 15.18 -27.99
N ARG A 33 38.70 13.98 -27.87
CA ARG A 33 38.48 12.92 -28.86
C ARG A 33 36.98 12.69 -28.91
N ASN A 34 36.36 13.13 -29.98
CA ASN A 34 34.97 12.84 -30.27
C ASN A 34 34.83 11.29 -30.24
N PRO A 35 34.08 10.70 -29.30
CA PRO A 35 33.91 9.25 -29.23
C PRO A 35 33.11 8.71 -30.44
N PHE A 36 32.58 9.61 -31.27
CA PHE A 36 31.86 9.34 -32.51
C PHE A 36 32.69 9.80 -33.72
N SER A 37 33.85 9.17 -33.93
CA SER A 37 34.57 9.25 -35.20
C SER A 37 33.92 8.28 -36.19
N ALA A 38 32.92 8.74 -36.93
CA ALA A 38 32.45 8.05 -38.14
C ALA A 38 33.38 8.46 -39.29
N ASN A 39 34.22 7.53 -39.74
CA ASN A 39 35.01 7.73 -40.96
C ASN A 39 34.05 7.51 -42.14
N THR A 40 33.46 8.59 -42.66
CA THR A 40 32.51 8.56 -43.78
C THR A 40 33.22 8.43 -45.12
N MET A 41 34.08 7.43 -45.27
CA MET A 41 34.65 7.04 -46.55
C MET A 41 34.65 5.53 -46.65
N THR A 42 33.45 5.01 -46.96
CA THR A 42 33.11 3.77 -47.68
C THR A 42 31.81 3.22 -47.05
N GLY A 43 30.73 3.21 -47.82
CA GLY A 43 29.37 2.96 -47.32
C GLY A 43 29.07 1.52 -46.94
N GLN A 44 29.92 0.82 -46.18
CA GLN A 44 29.61 -0.54 -45.72
C GLN A 44 30.43 -1.05 -44.51
N GLU A 45 30.88 -0.19 -43.60
CA GLU A 45 31.42 -0.69 -42.33
C GLU A 45 30.32 -0.84 -41.29
N ARG A 46 30.09 -2.07 -40.84
CA ARG A 46 29.23 -2.37 -39.70
C ARG A 46 29.71 -1.52 -38.52
N PHE A 47 28.86 -0.63 -38.05
CA PHE A 47 29.12 0.16 -36.84
C PHE A 47 29.39 -0.80 -35.67
N THR A 48 30.66 -0.99 -35.34
CA THR A 48 31.08 -1.66 -34.10
C THR A 48 31.47 -0.58 -33.11
N PRO A 49 30.60 -0.25 -32.13
CA PRO A 49 30.95 0.73 -31.11
C PRO A 49 32.23 0.29 -30.41
N THR A 50 33.12 1.24 -30.12
CA THR A 50 34.36 1.00 -29.38
C THR A 50 34.05 0.42 -27.99
N GLU A 51 34.96 -0.36 -27.42
CA GLU A 51 34.75 -1.01 -26.11
C GLU A 51 34.41 0.01 -25.01
N HIS A 52 35.07 1.17 -25.02
CA HIS A 52 34.73 2.31 -24.15
C HIS A 52 33.33 2.90 -24.37
N ALA A 53 32.86 3.00 -25.61
CA ALA A 53 31.48 3.42 -25.88
C ALA A 53 30.46 2.37 -25.43
N ARG A 54 30.81 1.08 -25.50
CA ARG A 54 29.99 -0.02 -24.98
C ARG A 54 29.94 -0.01 -23.45
N GLU A 55 31.04 0.35 -22.79
CA GLU A 55 31.15 0.51 -21.34
C GLU A 55 30.37 1.75 -20.85
N GLY A 56 30.43 2.87 -21.56
CA GLY A 56 29.69 4.10 -21.22
C GLY A 56 28.16 3.97 -21.36
N ILE A 57 27.67 2.99 -22.12
CA ILE A 57 26.23 2.69 -22.28
C ILE A 57 25.78 1.59 -21.31
N ARG A 58 26.71 0.78 -20.76
CA ARG A 58 26.39 -0.31 -19.85
C ARG A 58 26.10 0.24 -18.46
N LEU A 59 24.87 0.02 -17.99
CA LEU A 59 24.53 0.17 -16.58
C LEU A 59 25.50 -0.65 -15.72
N SER A 60 25.90 -0.12 -14.57
CA SER A 60 26.60 -0.91 -13.57
C SER A 60 25.74 -2.12 -13.19
N LYS A 61 26.37 -3.19 -12.69
CA LYS A 61 25.62 -4.38 -12.27
C LYS A 61 24.55 -4.03 -11.23
N ALA A 62 24.84 -3.09 -10.31
CA ALA A 62 23.90 -2.62 -9.31
C ALA A 62 22.71 -1.87 -9.95
N ASP A 63 22.97 -0.93 -10.86
CA ASP A 63 21.92 -0.15 -11.52
C ASP A 63 21.05 -1.02 -12.44
N ALA A 64 21.66 -1.99 -13.12
CA ALA A 64 20.94 -2.96 -13.94
C ALA A 64 20.03 -3.85 -13.09
N MET A 65 20.47 -4.25 -11.88
CA MET A 65 19.63 -5.00 -10.94
C MET A 65 18.48 -4.14 -10.39
N ALA A 66 18.77 -2.89 -10.01
CA ALA A 66 17.76 -1.94 -9.52
C ALA A 66 16.67 -1.67 -10.58
N LYS A 67 17.06 -1.37 -11.83
CA LYS A 67 16.08 -1.18 -12.92
C LYS A 67 15.27 -2.43 -13.22
N ARG A 68 15.88 -3.62 -13.16
CA ARG A 68 15.13 -4.87 -13.33
C ARG A 68 14.10 -5.08 -12.21
N GLN A 69 14.46 -4.74 -10.98
CA GLN A 69 13.55 -4.81 -9.85
C GLN A 69 12.40 -3.81 -10.00
N GLU A 70 12.70 -2.58 -10.40
CA GLU A 70 11.69 -1.55 -10.68
C GLU A 70 10.70 -1.99 -11.77
N ILE A 71 11.19 -2.52 -12.90
CA ILE A 71 10.33 -3.05 -13.97
C ILE A 71 9.45 -4.19 -13.47
N LYS A 72 10.00 -5.09 -12.64
CA LYS A 72 9.22 -6.17 -12.02
C LYS A 72 8.11 -5.61 -11.12
N GLU A 73 8.41 -4.63 -10.28
CA GLU A 73 7.43 -4.00 -9.39
C GLU A 73 6.32 -3.26 -10.14
N GLN A 74 6.68 -2.57 -11.23
CA GLN A 74 5.70 -1.93 -12.13
C GLN A 74 4.79 -2.99 -12.77
N THR A 75 5.38 -4.08 -13.27
CA THR A 75 4.62 -5.20 -13.86
C THR A 75 3.67 -5.84 -12.85
N ILE A 76 4.15 -6.12 -11.63
CA ILE A 76 3.33 -6.66 -10.54
C ILE A 76 2.16 -5.72 -10.23
N THR A 77 2.41 -4.41 -10.17
CA THR A 77 1.39 -3.41 -9.88
C THR A 77 0.34 -3.34 -10.99
N GLN A 78 0.75 -3.24 -12.25
CA GLN A 78 -0.15 -3.20 -13.39
C GLN A 78 -1.01 -4.46 -13.44
N LEU A 79 -0.40 -5.64 -13.39
CA LEU A 79 -1.12 -6.92 -13.45
C LEU A 79 -2.10 -7.09 -12.27
N SER A 80 -1.70 -6.70 -11.06
CA SER A 80 -2.60 -6.74 -9.90
C SER A 80 -3.83 -5.84 -10.06
N ASN A 81 -3.66 -4.66 -10.67
CA ASN A 81 -4.76 -3.73 -10.89
C ASN A 81 -5.67 -4.21 -12.02
N GLU A 82 -5.11 -4.70 -13.12
CA GLU A 82 -5.87 -5.27 -14.23
C GLU A 82 -6.71 -6.47 -13.79
N LEU A 83 -6.13 -7.40 -13.01
CA LEU A 83 -6.85 -8.55 -12.48
C LEU A 83 -7.95 -8.14 -11.50
N TRP A 84 -7.70 -7.15 -10.66
CA TRP A 84 -8.72 -6.62 -9.75
C TRP A 84 -9.91 -6.03 -10.50
N LEU A 85 -9.63 -5.15 -11.47
CA LEU A 85 -10.65 -4.47 -12.26
C LEU A 85 -11.40 -5.44 -13.17
N GLY A 86 -10.68 -6.34 -13.85
CA GLY A 86 -11.26 -7.34 -14.75
C GLY A 86 -12.18 -8.34 -14.03
N ARG A 87 -12.08 -8.45 -12.71
CA ARG A 87 -12.94 -9.31 -11.86
C ARG A 87 -13.98 -8.54 -11.08
N ASP A 88 -14.06 -7.22 -11.28
CA ASP A 88 -14.96 -6.35 -10.53
C ASP A 88 -14.78 -6.53 -9.01
N GLY A 89 -13.51 -6.52 -8.58
CA GLY A 89 -13.12 -6.88 -7.21
C GLY A 89 -13.85 -6.07 -6.14
N ASP A 90 -14.04 -4.76 -6.37
CA ASP A 90 -14.75 -3.87 -5.45
C ASP A 90 -16.21 -4.30 -5.27
N THR A 91 -16.92 -4.58 -6.36
CA THR A 91 -18.32 -5.04 -6.30
C THR A 91 -18.44 -6.41 -5.65
N VAL A 92 -17.50 -7.32 -5.91
CA VAL A 92 -17.46 -8.65 -5.27
C VAL A 92 -17.32 -8.51 -3.76
N VAL A 93 -16.40 -7.66 -3.30
CA VAL A 93 -16.19 -7.38 -1.88
C VAL A 93 -17.42 -6.72 -1.26
N ALA A 94 -17.95 -5.66 -1.86
CA ALA A 94 -19.13 -4.96 -1.35
C ALA A 94 -20.34 -5.91 -1.19
N LYS A 95 -20.60 -6.75 -2.20
CA LYS A 95 -21.67 -7.78 -2.14
C LYS A 95 -21.41 -8.81 -1.04
N ALA A 96 -20.17 -9.24 -0.87
CA ALA A 96 -19.79 -10.18 0.19
C ALA A 96 -20.00 -9.59 1.59
N CYS A 97 -19.56 -8.35 1.82
CA CYS A 97 -19.76 -7.64 3.09
C CYS A 97 -21.25 -7.49 3.42
N GLN A 98 -22.05 -6.99 2.47
CA GLN A 98 -23.49 -6.86 2.66
C GLN A 98 -24.16 -8.22 2.93
N SER A 99 -23.75 -9.27 2.23
CA SER A 99 -24.32 -10.61 2.40
C SER A 99 -23.97 -11.21 3.76
N ALA A 100 -22.71 -11.09 4.19
CA ALA A 100 -22.25 -11.52 5.50
C ALA A 100 -23.01 -10.81 6.63
N PHE A 101 -23.19 -9.49 6.50
CA PHE A 101 -23.93 -8.72 7.49
C PHE A 101 -25.43 -9.05 7.50
N LYS A 102 -26.05 -9.22 6.32
CA LYS A 102 -27.47 -9.60 6.21
C LYS A 102 -27.76 -10.99 6.78
N ALA A 103 -26.82 -11.91 6.65
CA ALA A 103 -26.93 -13.28 7.14
C ALA A 103 -26.92 -13.38 8.68
N LEU A 104 -26.50 -12.32 9.38
CA LEU A 104 -26.67 -12.24 10.83
C LEU A 104 -28.16 -12.24 11.20
N GLY A 105 -28.47 -12.90 12.31
CA GLY A 105 -29.84 -13.15 12.76
C GLY A 105 -30.58 -11.90 13.22
N SER A 106 -30.78 -11.79 14.53
CA SER A 106 -31.59 -10.72 15.11
C SER A 106 -30.91 -9.33 15.03
N PRO A 107 -31.66 -8.22 15.17
CA PRO A 107 -31.07 -6.89 15.26
C PRO A 107 -30.04 -6.72 16.38
N SER A 108 -30.23 -7.40 17.52
CA SER A 108 -29.24 -7.41 18.61
C SER A 108 -27.94 -8.11 18.20
N ASP A 109 -28.03 -9.26 17.52
CA ASP A 109 -26.83 -9.96 17.02
C ASP A 109 -26.04 -9.10 16.02
N LYS A 110 -26.75 -8.34 15.18
CA LYS A 110 -26.15 -7.39 14.23
C LYS A 110 -25.44 -6.27 14.96
N GLN A 111 -26.05 -5.71 15.99
CA GLN A 111 -25.45 -4.65 16.79
C GLN A 111 -24.19 -5.12 17.52
N ASP A 112 -24.24 -6.30 18.15
CA ASP A 112 -23.07 -6.86 18.86
C ASP A 112 -21.93 -7.19 17.89
N ALA A 113 -22.23 -7.80 16.74
CA ALA A 113 -21.24 -8.09 15.72
C ALA A 113 -20.64 -6.80 15.12
N ALA A 114 -21.44 -5.77 14.90
CA ALA A 114 -21.00 -4.47 14.41
C ALA A 114 -20.07 -3.76 15.41
N LYS A 115 -20.44 -3.75 16.70
CA LYS A 115 -19.60 -3.22 17.78
C LYS A 115 -18.27 -3.96 17.86
N GLN A 116 -18.32 -5.29 17.84
CA GLN A 116 -17.11 -6.12 17.84
C GLN A 116 -16.24 -5.85 16.61
N HIS A 117 -16.83 -5.67 15.43
CA HIS A 117 -16.09 -5.32 14.22
C HIS A 117 -15.35 -3.98 14.36
N LEU A 118 -15.99 -2.93 14.90
CA LEU A 118 -15.30 -1.65 15.14
C LEU A 118 -14.17 -1.76 16.17
N LEU A 119 -14.30 -2.61 17.19
CA LEU A 119 -13.21 -2.89 18.12
C LEU A 119 -12.04 -3.62 17.43
N CYS A 120 -12.34 -4.58 16.55
CA CYS A 120 -11.33 -5.25 15.72
C CYS A 120 -10.64 -4.27 14.76
N TYR A 121 -11.41 -3.38 14.13
CA TYR A 121 -10.89 -2.31 13.28
C TYR A 121 -9.95 -1.39 14.06
N ALA A 122 -10.31 -1.04 15.30
CA ALA A 122 -9.46 -0.23 16.15
C ALA A 122 -8.10 -0.91 16.44
N ALA A 123 -8.13 -2.21 16.76
CA ALA A 123 -6.92 -2.99 16.99
C ALA A 123 -6.05 -3.06 15.74
N PHE A 124 -6.66 -3.32 14.58
CA PHE A 124 -5.97 -3.32 13.29
C PHE A 124 -5.28 -1.98 12.99
N LYS A 125 -5.95 -0.85 13.25
CA LYS A 125 -5.37 0.49 13.06
C LYS A 125 -4.16 0.73 13.96
N LEU A 126 -4.25 0.33 15.22
CA LEU A 126 -3.17 0.43 16.19
C LEU A 126 -1.96 -0.46 15.81
N ASP A 127 -2.22 -1.68 15.35
CA ASP A 127 -1.17 -2.57 14.84
C ASP A 127 -0.50 -1.98 13.60
N LYS A 128 -1.27 -1.40 12.68
CA LYS A 128 -0.74 -0.70 11.50
C LYS A 128 0.15 0.48 11.85
N LEU A 129 -0.14 1.20 12.93
CA LEU A 129 0.73 2.28 13.39
C LEU A 129 2.08 1.74 13.88
N ILE A 130 2.11 0.61 14.56
CA ILE A 130 3.36 -0.06 14.98
C ILE A 130 4.14 -0.53 13.75
N GLU A 131 3.48 -1.22 12.82
CA GLU A 131 4.11 -1.72 11.58
C GLU A 131 4.73 -0.57 10.77
N ASN A 132 4.08 0.60 10.75
CA ASN A 132 4.57 1.79 10.07
C ASN A 132 5.60 2.60 10.88
N GLY A 133 6.04 2.10 12.04
CA GLY A 133 7.08 2.74 12.86
C GLY A 133 6.63 4.00 13.60
N SER A 134 5.33 4.14 13.90
CA SER A 134 4.84 5.25 14.71
C SER A 134 5.44 5.20 16.11
N TYR A 135 6.04 6.31 16.55
CA TYR A 135 6.56 6.46 17.92
C TYR A 135 5.46 6.63 18.97
N LEU A 136 4.22 6.88 18.54
CA LEU A 136 3.08 7.08 19.43
C LEU A 136 2.43 5.76 19.88
N ALA A 137 2.59 4.69 19.09
CA ALA A 137 1.90 3.42 19.31
C ALA A 137 2.87 2.35 19.82
N SER A 138 2.45 1.60 20.84
CA SER A 138 3.16 0.41 21.33
C SER A 138 2.14 -0.58 21.90
N PRO A 139 2.47 -1.88 22.03
CA PRO A 139 1.56 -2.85 22.61
C PRO A 139 1.05 -2.47 24.02
N GLU A 140 1.88 -1.78 24.81
CA GLU A 140 1.57 -1.31 26.16
C GLU A 140 0.60 -0.13 26.14
N VAL A 141 0.76 0.79 25.19
CA VAL A 141 -0.11 1.97 25.00
C VAL A 141 -1.43 1.59 24.33
N ASN A 142 -1.41 0.64 23.40
CA ASN A 142 -2.56 0.24 22.61
C ASN A 142 -3.61 -0.48 23.48
N LYS A 143 -3.19 -1.26 24.48
CA LYS A 143 -4.09 -1.98 25.40
C LYS A 143 -5.09 -1.07 26.13
N PRO A 144 -4.69 -0.02 26.88
CA PRO A 144 -5.63 0.88 27.54
C PRO A 144 -6.51 1.64 26.55
N ILE A 145 -6.00 2.01 25.38
CA ILE A 145 -6.80 2.66 24.33
C ILE A 145 -7.91 1.73 23.83
N LEU A 146 -7.59 0.46 23.53
CA LEU A 146 -8.57 -0.53 23.12
C LEU A 146 -9.59 -0.81 24.21
N ASN A 147 -9.18 -0.84 25.48
CA ASN A 147 -10.12 -0.98 26.59
C ASN A 147 -11.09 0.19 26.67
N ASN A 148 -10.62 1.43 26.49
CA ASN A 148 -11.47 2.61 26.46
C ASN A 148 -12.49 2.56 25.31
N ILE A 149 -12.05 2.14 24.13
CA ILE A 149 -12.93 1.94 22.97
C ILE A 149 -13.94 0.82 23.23
N ALA A 150 -13.53 -0.29 23.85
CA ALA A 150 -14.44 -1.37 24.21
C ALA A 150 -15.52 -0.92 25.20
N MET A 151 -15.15 -0.15 26.23
CA MET A 151 -16.10 0.44 27.17
C MET A 151 -17.06 1.41 26.47
N MET A 152 -16.54 2.27 25.60
CA MET A 152 -17.34 3.21 24.80
C MET A 152 -18.38 2.48 23.92
N LEU A 153 -18.03 1.31 23.38
CA LEU A 153 -18.93 0.47 22.59
C LEU A 153 -19.88 -0.39 23.46
N GLY A 154 -19.68 -0.41 24.77
CA GLY A 154 -20.42 -1.28 25.70
C GLY A 154 -20.12 -2.76 25.50
N ILE A 155 -18.85 -3.12 25.27
CA ILE A 155 -18.39 -4.50 25.10
C ILE A 155 -17.72 -4.97 26.40
N ASP A 156 -18.34 -5.93 27.08
CA ASP A 156 -17.86 -6.47 28.36
C ASP A 156 -16.62 -7.37 28.24
N ARG A 157 -16.35 -7.93 27.04
CA ARG A 157 -15.22 -8.83 26.78
C ARG A 157 -14.21 -8.16 25.85
N HIS A 158 -13.06 -7.74 26.40
CA HIS A 158 -12.01 -6.97 25.72
C HIS A 158 -11.19 -7.72 24.66
N ASN A 159 -11.65 -8.86 24.15
CA ASN A 159 -10.92 -9.56 23.10
C ASN A 159 -11.25 -8.96 21.74
N ALA A 160 -10.44 -7.98 21.32
CA ALA A 160 -10.40 -7.44 19.96
C ALA A 160 -9.80 -8.45 18.95
N GLY A 161 -10.28 -9.70 19.00
CA GLY A 161 -9.81 -10.79 18.15
C GLY A 161 -10.19 -10.61 16.68
N LYS A 162 -10.32 -11.69 15.92
CA LYS A 162 -10.73 -11.60 14.50
C LYS A 162 -12.19 -11.18 14.38
N SER A 163 -12.49 -10.25 13.47
CA SER A 163 -13.88 -9.87 13.17
C SER A 163 -14.61 -11.05 12.53
N ALA A 164 -15.69 -11.52 13.17
CA ALA A 164 -16.54 -12.58 12.61
C ALA A 164 -17.20 -12.14 11.29
N LEU A 165 -17.54 -10.86 11.18
CA LEU A 165 -18.11 -10.25 9.98
C LEU A 165 -17.12 -10.28 8.81
N GLU A 166 -15.89 -9.81 9.02
CA GLU A 166 -14.85 -9.87 7.99
C GLU A 166 -14.50 -11.31 7.63
N SER A 167 -14.46 -12.22 8.62
CA SER A 167 -14.21 -13.65 8.37
C SER A 167 -15.31 -14.27 7.50
N ALA A 168 -16.58 -13.97 7.78
CA ALA A 168 -17.71 -14.44 6.98
C ALA A 168 -17.68 -13.84 5.56
N ALA A 169 -17.40 -12.54 5.42
CA ALA A 169 -17.25 -11.90 4.12
C ALA A 169 -16.07 -12.49 3.33
N ARG A 170 -14.95 -12.77 4.00
CA ARG A 170 -13.77 -13.39 3.40
C ARG A 170 -14.08 -14.76 2.79
N VAL A 171 -14.85 -15.59 3.48
CA VAL A 171 -15.30 -16.90 2.94
C VAL A 171 -16.11 -16.73 1.65
N LEU A 172 -16.91 -15.67 1.52
CA LEU A 172 -17.66 -15.38 0.30
C LEU A 172 -16.75 -14.88 -0.83
N VAL A 173 -15.77 -14.03 -0.51
CA VAL A 173 -14.80 -13.52 -1.49
C VAL A 173 -13.87 -14.62 -1.99
N ASP A 174 -13.44 -15.53 -1.11
CA ASP A 174 -12.55 -16.65 -1.48
C ASP A 174 -13.20 -17.56 -2.54
N LYS A 175 -14.53 -17.70 -2.50
CA LYS A 175 -15.28 -18.44 -3.53
C LYS A 175 -15.22 -17.76 -4.91
N ALA A 176 -15.07 -16.44 -4.96
CA ALA A 176 -14.90 -15.70 -6.20
C ALA A 176 -13.48 -15.82 -6.78
N GLY A 177 -12.49 -16.25 -5.98
CA GLY A 177 -11.13 -16.51 -6.45
C GLY A 177 -10.39 -15.27 -6.94
N LEU A 178 -10.58 -14.12 -6.26
CA LEU A 178 -9.95 -12.84 -6.63
C LEU A 178 -8.41 -12.89 -6.62
N ASP A 179 -7.81 -13.82 -5.88
CA ASP A 179 -6.38 -14.03 -5.73
C ASP A 179 -5.78 -15.00 -6.77
N ARG A 180 -6.60 -15.57 -7.67
CA ARG A 180 -6.10 -16.49 -8.71
C ARG A 180 -5.21 -15.73 -9.69
N VAL A 181 -3.99 -16.18 -9.91
CA VAL A 181 -3.07 -15.56 -10.87
C VAL A 181 -2.52 -16.63 -11.80
N ASP A 182 -2.62 -16.37 -13.10
CA ASP A 182 -1.93 -17.16 -14.12
C ASP A 182 -0.79 -16.33 -14.70
N HIS A 183 0.44 -16.82 -14.54
CA HIS A 183 1.65 -16.15 -15.00
C HIS A 183 2.80 -17.16 -15.07
N ALA A 184 3.62 -17.08 -16.13
CA ALA A 184 4.71 -18.03 -16.38
C ALA A 184 5.85 -17.91 -15.36
N ASP A 185 6.19 -16.67 -14.96
CA ASP A 185 7.15 -16.41 -13.89
C ASP A 185 6.49 -16.60 -12.51
N ARG A 186 7.06 -17.50 -11.70
CA ARG A 186 6.58 -17.85 -10.36
C ARG A 186 6.71 -16.70 -9.35
N ASP A 187 7.76 -15.88 -9.47
CA ASP A 187 8.01 -14.78 -8.53
C ASP A 187 6.98 -13.69 -8.77
N ILE A 188 6.74 -13.35 -10.03
CA ILE A 188 5.68 -12.40 -10.42
C ILE A 188 4.31 -12.94 -10.00
N LYS A 189 4.02 -14.22 -10.28
CA LYS A 189 2.76 -14.86 -9.86
C LYS A 189 2.52 -14.72 -8.36
N SER A 190 3.52 -15.02 -7.55
CA SER A 190 3.41 -15.00 -6.09
C SER A 190 3.22 -13.56 -5.58
N ALA A 191 4.02 -12.63 -6.08
CA ALA A 191 3.94 -11.23 -5.67
C ALA A 191 2.60 -10.57 -6.06
N VAL A 192 2.06 -10.88 -7.24
CA VAL A 192 0.75 -10.39 -7.68
C VAL A 192 -0.36 -10.97 -6.81
N ARG A 193 -0.32 -12.27 -6.51
CA ARG A 193 -1.28 -12.90 -5.59
C ARG A 193 -1.24 -12.23 -4.22
N ASP A 194 -0.06 -12.04 -3.65
CA ASP A 194 0.08 -11.46 -2.31
C ASP A 194 -0.44 -10.01 -2.30
N LYS A 195 -0.20 -9.24 -3.37
CA LYS A 195 -0.78 -7.90 -3.55
C LYS A 195 -2.31 -7.91 -3.68
N LEU A 196 -2.87 -8.88 -4.41
CA LEU A 196 -4.32 -9.07 -4.50
C LEU A 196 -4.94 -9.47 -3.16
N VAL A 197 -4.26 -10.31 -2.37
CA VAL A 197 -4.69 -10.67 -1.01
C VAL A 197 -4.70 -9.44 -0.11
N GLN A 198 -3.64 -8.64 -0.10
CA GLN A 198 -3.58 -7.39 0.65
C GLN A 198 -4.69 -6.42 0.24
N LYS A 199 -4.89 -6.23 -1.08
CA LYS A 199 -5.97 -5.39 -1.60
C LYS A 199 -7.34 -5.89 -1.17
N THR A 200 -7.56 -7.21 -1.20
CA THR A 200 -8.82 -7.81 -0.74
C THR A 200 -9.08 -7.56 0.74
N LEU A 201 -8.06 -7.74 1.59
CA LEU A 201 -8.18 -7.50 3.03
C LEU A 201 -8.50 -6.03 3.31
N HIS A 202 -7.80 -5.12 2.64
CA HIS A 202 -8.03 -3.68 2.77
C HIS A 202 -9.46 -3.30 2.37
N SER A 203 -9.90 -3.71 1.18
CA SER A 203 -11.27 -3.44 0.70
C SER A 203 -12.34 -4.09 1.58
N LEU A 204 -12.09 -5.29 2.13
CA LEU A 204 -13.03 -5.95 3.05
C LEU A 204 -13.27 -5.11 4.31
N THR A 205 -12.20 -4.59 4.92
CA THR A 205 -12.30 -3.75 6.10
C THR A 205 -13.01 -2.43 5.79
N GLU A 206 -12.68 -1.76 4.69
CA GLU A 206 -13.33 -0.51 4.29
C GLU A 206 -14.83 -0.69 4.00
N GLU A 207 -15.17 -1.70 3.19
CA GLU A 207 -16.58 -1.97 2.86
C GLU A 207 -17.38 -2.46 4.07
N MET A 208 -16.77 -3.25 4.97
CA MET A 208 -17.46 -3.67 6.19
C MET A 208 -17.69 -2.49 7.14
N ASN A 209 -16.73 -1.56 7.26
CA ASN A 209 -16.90 -0.31 8.00
C ASN A 209 -18.08 0.48 7.43
N HIS A 210 -18.20 0.63 6.10
CA HIS A 210 -19.34 1.31 5.48
C HIS A 210 -20.69 0.64 5.80
N VAL A 211 -20.74 -0.70 5.76
CA VAL A 211 -21.95 -1.46 6.11
C VAL A 211 -22.34 -1.26 7.57
N VAL A 212 -21.35 -1.28 8.48
CA VAL A 212 -21.55 -1.08 9.92
C VAL A 212 -21.96 0.36 10.23
N ASP A 213 -21.31 1.35 9.64
CA ASP A 213 -21.62 2.77 9.82
C ASP A 213 -23.06 3.06 9.37
N ALA A 214 -23.46 2.58 8.19
CA ALA A 214 -24.82 2.72 7.69
C ALA A 214 -25.86 2.01 8.60
N PHE A 215 -25.49 0.89 9.22
CA PHE A 215 -26.34 0.21 10.20
C PHE A 215 -26.52 1.05 11.47
N PHE A 216 -25.44 1.59 12.05
CA PHE A 216 -25.52 2.40 13.26
C PHE A 216 -26.24 3.73 13.05
N GLU A 217 -26.00 4.40 11.93
CA GLU A 217 -26.73 5.61 11.55
C GLU A 217 -28.24 5.35 11.48
N LYS A 218 -28.64 4.28 10.76
CA LYS A 218 -30.06 3.92 10.60
C LYS A 218 -30.76 3.61 11.93
N HIS A 219 -30.04 3.04 12.89
CA HIS A 219 -30.61 2.63 14.19
C HIS A 219 -30.31 3.63 15.32
N GLY A 220 -29.67 4.76 15.01
CA GLY A 220 -29.36 5.80 15.99
C GLY A 220 -28.46 5.32 17.13
N VAL A 221 -27.52 4.41 16.85
CA VAL A 221 -26.63 3.86 17.89
C VAL A 221 -25.59 4.90 18.26
N GLN A 222 -25.58 5.27 19.54
CA GLN A 222 -24.67 6.26 20.11
C GLN A 222 -23.65 5.61 21.06
N ASP A 223 -22.48 6.24 21.17
CA ASP A 223 -21.48 5.92 22.18
C ASP A 223 -21.89 6.44 23.56
N THR A 224 -21.09 6.12 24.57
CA THR A 224 -21.29 6.59 25.96
C THR A 224 -21.24 8.12 26.09
N ASP A 225 -20.66 8.82 25.11
CA ASP A 225 -20.54 10.27 25.08
C ASP A 225 -21.70 10.93 24.30
N GLY A 226 -22.67 10.14 23.81
CA GLY A 226 -23.83 10.61 23.04
C GLY A 226 -23.54 10.90 21.56
N HIS A 227 -22.37 10.53 21.04
CA HIS A 227 -22.03 10.68 19.62
C HIS A 227 -22.40 9.43 18.82
N SER A 228 -22.76 9.60 17.54
CA SER A 228 -23.01 8.46 16.65
C SER A 228 -21.76 7.59 16.52
N VAL A 229 -21.93 6.28 16.67
CA VAL A 229 -20.84 5.31 16.52
C VAL A 229 -20.51 5.14 15.03
N SER A 230 -19.24 5.27 14.67
CA SER A 230 -18.75 5.04 13.30
C SER A 230 -17.25 4.72 13.26
N ALA A 231 -16.75 4.22 12.13
CA ALA A 231 -15.32 4.02 11.91
C ALA A 231 -14.51 5.33 12.05
N ALA A 232 -15.08 6.46 11.59
CA ALA A 232 -14.45 7.77 11.77
C ALA A 232 -14.36 8.19 13.26
N ARG A 233 -15.39 7.86 14.05
CA ARG A 233 -15.37 8.09 15.50
C ARG A 233 -14.30 7.25 16.19
N ILE A 234 -14.09 6.01 15.73
CA ILE A 234 -13.03 5.12 16.22
C ILE A 234 -11.64 5.72 15.91
N ASP A 235 -11.42 6.18 14.66
CA ASP A 235 -10.17 6.83 14.27
C ASP A 235 -9.85 8.05 15.15
N PHE A 236 -10.87 8.88 15.43
CA PHE A 236 -10.73 10.01 16.35
C PHE A 236 -10.32 9.56 17.76
N LYS A 237 -10.99 8.54 18.31
CA LYS A 237 -10.70 8.04 19.68
C LYS A 237 -9.32 7.41 19.81
N ILE A 238 -8.85 6.73 18.76
CA ILE A 238 -7.47 6.22 18.71
C ILE A 238 -6.49 7.38 18.77
N TYR A 239 -6.68 8.39 17.92
CA TYR A 239 -5.78 9.53 17.85
C TYR A 239 -5.74 10.31 19.16
N ASP A 240 -6.92 10.61 19.72
CA ASP A 240 -7.08 11.31 21.00
C ASP A 240 -6.41 10.54 22.15
N GLY A 241 -6.63 9.23 22.22
CA GLY A 241 -6.00 8.36 23.22
C GLY A 241 -4.47 8.31 23.13
N LEU A 242 -3.93 8.21 21.90
CA LEU A 242 -2.49 8.22 21.68
C LEU A 242 -1.86 9.58 22.05
N GLN A 243 -2.52 10.68 21.70
CA GLN A 243 -2.05 12.01 22.05
C GLN A 243 -2.06 12.25 23.56
N ALA A 244 -3.15 11.91 24.24
CA ALA A 244 -3.26 12.06 25.68
C ALA A 244 -2.16 11.27 26.40
N HIS A 245 -1.92 10.03 25.99
CA HIS A 245 -0.84 9.22 26.56
C HIS A 245 0.54 9.85 26.36
N HIS A 246 0.83 10.33 25.15
CA HIS A 246 2.10 10.99 24.85
C HIS A 246 2.30 12.28 25.65
N GLN A 247 1.24 13.07 25.86
CA GLN A 247 1.28 14.26 26.71
C GLN A 247 1.58 13.91 28.16
N THR A 248 0.89 12.91 28.72
CA THR A 248 1.15 12.43 30.09
C THR A 248 2.59 11.94 30.26
N LEU A 249 3.12 11.17 29.30
CA LEU A 249 4.51 10.71 29.35
C LEU A 249 5.50 11.88 29.33
N ARG A 250 5.23 12.90 28.50
CA ARG A 250 6.05 14.10 28.43
C ARG A 250 6.05 14.87 29.75
N GLU A 251 4.89 15.03 30.38
CA GLU A 251 4.76 15.67 31.70
C GLU A 251 5.51 14.89 32.78
N GLN A 252 5.39 13.56 32.79
CA GLN A 252 6.12 12.69 33.71
C GLN A 252 7.64 12.83 33.53
N ASN A 253 8.13 12.85 32.29
CA ASN A 253 9.56 13.04 32.01
C ASN A 253 10.05 14.43 32.44
N ILE A 254 9.28 15.48 32.20
CA ILE A 254 9.60 16.84 32.66
C ILE A 254 9.65 16.88 34.20
N ASN A 255 8.70 16.25 34.88
CA ASN A 255 8.67 16.19 36.34
C ASN A 255 9.85 15.38 36.89
N ALA A 256 10.20 14.26 36.25
CA ALA A 256 11.37 13.44 36.62
C ALA A 256 12.68 14.25 36.51
N LEU A 257 12.85 15.01 35.42
CA LEU A 257 13.98 15.92 35.23
C LEU A 257 14.03 17.00 36.32
N HIS A 258 12.89 17.63 36.64
CA HIS A 258 12.83 18.64 37.71
C HIS A 258 13.13 18.07 39.10
N SER A 259 12.83 16.78 39.32
CA SER A 259 13.09 16.10 40.59
C SER A 259 14.49 15.50 40.74
N GLY A 260 15.36 15.63 39.71
CA GLY A 260 16.72 15.08 39.75
C GLY A 260 16.79 13.55 39.78
N LEU A 261 15.74 12.87 39.29
CA LEU A 261 15.63 11.40 39.26
C LEU A 261 16.22 10.78 37.97
N VAL A 262 16.97 11.55 37.18
CA VAL A 262 17.64 11.12 35.93
C VAL A 262 19.14 11.24 36.07
#